data_AF-A0A511J2L5-F1
#
_entry.id   AF-A0A511J2L5-F1
#
_cell.length_a   1.000
_cell.length_b   1.000
_cell.length_c   1.000
_cell.angle_alpha   90.00
_cell.angle_beta   90.00
_cell.angle_gamma   90.00
#
_symmetry.space_group_name_H-M   'P 1'
#
loop_
_entity.id
_entity.type
_entity.pdbx_description
1 polymer ?
#
loop_
_entity_poly.entity_id
_entity_poly.type
_entity_poly.pdbx_seq_one_letter_code
_entity_poly.pdbx_strand_id
1 'polypeptide(L)'
;MDGKYKRQQKKMLQANLIQMIASDAHSLEKRNFYLEEAYFMIQKEFGEEKVFRLKKMPRDILSGNKIERQAYQKVKNNLFNLFG
;
A
#
# COMPACT_ATOMS: atom_id res chain seq x y z
N MET A 1 -15.82 -1.79 4.10
CA MET A 1 -15.12 -2.27 2.89
C MET A 1 -15.04 -3.79 2.94
N ASP A 2 -15.92 -4.48 2.22
CA ASP A 2 -15.81 -5.94 2.04
C ASP A 2 -14.57 -6.26 1.19
N GLY A 3 -13.45 -6.50 1.87
CA GLY A 3 -12.48 -7.53 1.49
C GLY A 3 -11.78 -7.42 0.13
N LYS A 4 -11.70 -6.27 -0.53
CA LYS A 4 -11.01 -6.18 -1.84
C LYS A 4 -9.91 -5.14 -1.89
N TYR A 5 -8.83 -5.40 -1.15
CA TYR A 5 -7.50 -5.19 -1.73
C TYR A 5 -7.46 -5.94 -3.05
N LYS A 6 -7.65 -5.26 -4.19
CA LYS A 6 -7.67 -5.96 -5.48
C LYS A 6 -6.26 -6.51 -5.72
N ARG A 7 -6.20 -7.68 -6.37
CA ARG A 7 -4.95 -8.41 -6.69
C ARG A 7 -3.85 -7.50 -7.26
N GLN A 8 -4.25 -6.45 -7.98
CA GLN A 8 -3.34 -5.48 -8.57
C GLN A 8 -2.59 -4.62 -7.53
N GLN A 9 -3.27 -4.04 -6.54
CA GLN A 9 -2.62 -3.21 -5.51
C GLN A 9 -1.61 -4.03 -4.71
N LYS A 10 -1.94 -5.28 -4.40
CA LYS A 10 -1.02 -6.21 -3.72
C LYS A 10 0.27 -6.42 -4.51
N LYS A 11 0.14 -6.70 -5.82
CA LYS A 11 1.30 -6.82 -6.71
C LYS A 11 2.13 -5.53 -6.74
N MET A 12 1.48 -4.36 -6.77
CA MET A 12 2.17 -3.07 -6.76
C MET A 12 2.90 -2.79 -5.43
N LEU A 13 2.29 -3.12 -4.28
CA LEU A 13 2.92 -3.01 -2.96
C LEU A 13 4.11 -3.96 -2.81
N GLN A 14 3.96 -5.19 -3.28
CA GLN A 14 5.03 -6.19 -3.30
C GLN A 14 6.18 -5.75 -4.21
N ALA A 15 5.86 -5.11 -5.34
CA ALA A 15 6.84 -4.62 -6.29
C ALA A 15 7.51 -3.29 -5.93
N ASN A 16 7.19 -2.71 -4.76
CA ASN A 16 7.61 -1.35 -4.37
C ASN A 16 7.18 -0.25 -5.35
N LEU A 17 6.07 -0.42 -6.06
CA LEU A 17 5.53 0.61 -6.96
C LEU A 17 4.69 1.66 -6.23
N ILE A 18 4.18 1.34 -5.04
CA ILE A 18 3.42 2.28 -4.21
C ILE A 18 4.35 2.86 -3.14
N GLN A 19 4.49 4.18 -3.13
CA GLN A 19 5.36 4.90 -2.20
C GLN A 19 4.59 5.63 -1.09
N MET A 20 3.30 5.93 -1.31
CA MET A 20 2.38 6.53 -0.34
C MET A 20 0.94 6.11 -0.63
N ILE A 21 0.05 6.28 0.34
CA ILE A 21 -1.38 5.97 0.22
C ILE A 21 -2.20 7.13 0.79
N ALA A 22 -3.32 7.44 0.15
CA ALA A 22 -4.29 8.44 0.59
C ALA A 22 -5.70 7.83 0.60
N SER A 23 -6.60 8.37 1.41
CA SER A 23 -8.00 7.93 1.45
C SER A 23 -8.77 8.32 0.19
N ASP A 24 -8.38 9.45 -0.43
CA ASP A 24 -9.12 10.07 -1.54
C ASP A 24 -10.62 10.30 -1.19
N ALA A 25 -10.87 10.57 0.10
CA ALA A 25 -12.20 10.76 0.66
C ALA A 25 -12.78 12.12 0.26
N HIS A 26 -14.08 12.16 -0.06
CA HIS A 26 -14.81 13.36 -0.47
C HIS A 26 -16.18 13.50 0.22
N SER A 27 -16.68 12.47 0.90
CA SER A 27 -17.90 12.53 1.72
C SER A 27 -18.01 11.34 2.67
N LEU A 28 -18.71 11.49 3.80
CA LEU A 28 -18.90 10.40 4.76
C LEU A 28 -19.78 9.26 4.22
N GLU A 29 -20.61 9.53 3.21
CA GLU A 29 -21.58 8.57 2.68
C GLU A 29 -21.11 7.83 1.41
N LYS A 30 -20.39 8.51 0.50
CA LYS A 30 -20.04 7.93 -0.82
C LYS A 30 -18.56 7.62 -0.96
N ARG A 31 -17.68 8.49 -0.44
CA ARG A 31 -16.21 8.36 -0.51
C ARG A 31 -15.62 8.62 0.87
N ASN A 32 -15.80 7.64 1.76
CA ASN A 32 -15.45 7.74 3.18
C ASN A 32 -13.95 7.50 3.43
N PHE A 33 -13.51 7.70 4.67
CA PHE A 33 -12.13 7.51 5.11
C PHE A 33 -11.87 6.04 5.46
N TYR A 34 -10.92 5.42 4.76
CA TYR A 34 -10.52 4.02 4.98
C TYR A 34 -9.00 3.84 5.14
N LEU A 35 -8.30 4.92 5.50
CA LEU A 35 -6.83 4.93 5.50
C LEU A 35 -6.25 4.08 6.65
N GLU A 36 -6.91 4.07 7.80
CA GLU A 36 -6.49 3.27 8.95
C GLU A 36 -6.64 1.77 8.66
N GLU A 37 -7.78 1.36 8.13
CA GLU A 37 -8.07 -0.01 7.74
C GLU A 37 -7.15 -0.48 6.62
N ALA A 38 -6.82 0.40 5.66
CA ALA A 38 -5.83 0.12 4.64
C ALA A 38 -4.44 -0.16 5.25
N TYR A 39 -3.98 0.68 6.18
CA TYR A 39 -2.70 0.44 6.86
C TYR A 39 -2.70 -0.86 7.69
N PHE A 40 -3.80 -1.15 8.38
CA PHE A 40 -3.95 -2.40 9.13
C PHE A 40 -3.83 -3.64 8.22
N MET A 41 -4.49 -3.62 7.05
CA MET A 41 -4.39 -4.71 6.08
C MET A 41 -2.98 -4.84 5.50
N ILE A 42 -2.30 -3.73 5.20
CA ILE A 42 -0.91 -3.75 4.69
C ILE A 42 0.04 -4.28 5.76
N GLN A 43 -0.12 -3.88 7.02
CA GLN A 43 0.72 -4.37 8.12
C GLN A 43 0.61 -5.89 8.25
N LYS A 44 -0.62 -6.43 8.21
CA LYS A 44 -0.87 -7.87 8.27
C LYS A 44 -0.22 -8.64 7.12
N GLU A 45 -0.15 -8.06 5.92
CA GLU A 45 0.32 -8.77 4.72
C GLU A 45 1.80 -8.51 4.37
N PHE A 46 2.33 -7.32 4.64
CA PHE A 46 3.66 -6.87 4.21
C PHE A 46 4.56 -6.40 5.37
N GLY A 47 4.07 -6.45 6.60
CA GLY A 47 4.81 -6.08 7.80
C GLY A 47 4.83 -4.58 8.11
N GLU A 48 5.25 -4.26 9.34
CA GLU A 48 5.27 -2.90 9.89
C GLU A 48 6.22 -1.96 9.13
N GLU A 49 7.36 -2.47 8.67
CA GLU A 49 8.34 -1.68 7.93
C GLU A 49 7.77 -1.11 6.62
N LYS A 50 6.89 -1.87 5.94
CA LYS A 50 6.19 -1.38 4.74
C LYS A 50 5.26 -0.21 5.11
N VAL A 51 4.48 -0.35 6.18
CA VAL A 51 3.58 0.71 6.67
C VAL A 51 4.36 1.95 7.11
N PHE A 52 5.47 1.76 7.82
CA PHE A 52 6.35 2.85 8.24
C PHE A 52 6.81 3.69 7.03
N ARG A 53 7.33 3.05 5.98
CA ARG A 53 7.76 3.75 4.76
C ARG A 53 6.63 4.50 4.07
N LEU A 54 5.45 3.86 3.94
CA LEU A 54 4.27 4.48 3.32
C LEU A 54 3.78 5.71 4.10
N LYS A 55 3.90 5.71 5.43
CA LYS A 55 3.59 6.86 6.29
C LYS A 55 4.69 7.91 6.30
N LYS A 56 5.96 7.51 6.17
CA LYS A 56 7.14 8.40 6.14
C LYS A 56 7.16 9.28 4.89
N MET A 57 6.87 8.71 3.72
CA MET A 57 6.88 9.43 2.44
C MET A 57 6.08 10.75 2.45
N PRO A 58 4.78 10.79 2.80
CA PRO A 58 4.03 12.04 2.85
C PRO A 58 4.54 12.98 3.94
N ARG A 59 5.03 12.48 5.09
CA ARG A 59 5.63 13.31 6.14
C ARG A 59 6.89 14.03 5.64
N ASP A 60 7.77 13.31 4.95
CA ASP A 60 8.99 13.88 4.39
C ASP A 60 8.66 14.93 3.32
N ILE A 61 7.70 14.66 2.44
CA ILE A 61 7.22 15.62 1.43
C ILE A 61 6.72 16.91 2.10
N LEU A 62 5.84 16.78 3.09
CA LEU A 62 5.27 17.95 3.79
C LEU A 62 6.31 18.74 4.58
N SER A 63 7.36 18.07 5.07
CA SER A 63 8.44 18.68 5.85
C SER A 63 9.57 19.24 4.97
N GLY A 64 9.53 19.05 3.65
CA GLY A 64 10.63 19.40 2.75
C GLY A 64 11.89 18.53 2.93
N ASN A 65 11.76 17.37 3.57
CA ASN A 65 12.87 16.45 3.77
C ASN A 65 13.21 15.71 2.49
N LYS A 66 14.45 15.20 2.41
CA LYS A 66 14.85 14.28 1.35
C LYS A 66 14.00 13.00 1.42
N ILE A 67 13.35 12.66 0.32
CA ILE A 67 12.56 11.43 0.20
C ILE A 67 13.44 10.21 -0.10
N GLU A 68 13.06 9.07 0.45
CA GLU A 68 13.70 7.77 0.22
C GLU A 68 12.74 6.86 -0.53
N ARG A 69 13.06 6.56 -1.79
CA ARG A 69 12.25 5.67 -2.65
C ARG A 69 12.80 4.26 -2.62
N GLN A 70 11.92 3.29 -2.43
CA GLN A 70 12.29 1.88 -2.56
C GLN A 70 12.45 1.53 -4.04
N ALA A 71 13.53 0.82 -4.37
CA ALA A 71 13.75 0.33 -5.72
C ALA A 71 12.68 -0.71 -6.09
N TYR A 72 12.32 -0.74 -7.37
CA TYR A 72 11.40 -1.74 -7.90
C TYR A 72 11.90 -3.15 -7.61
N GLN A 73 10.98 -4.02 -7.19
CA GLN A 73 11.24 -5.43 -6.99
C GLN A 73 10.37 -6.26 -7.95
N LYS A 74 10.99 -7.13 -8.75
CA LYS A 74 10.25 -8.03 -9.62
C LYS A 74 9.45 -9.03 -8.78
N VAL A 75 8.13 -9.03 -8.95
CA VAL A 75 7.24 -10.03 -8.34
C VAL A 75 7.38 -11.32 -9.13
N LYS A 76 7.84 -12.40 -8.48
CA LYS A 76 7.86 -13.74 -9.07
C LYS A 76 6.43 -14.28 -9.07
N ASN A 77 5.92 -14.68 -10.23
CA ASN A 77 4.68 -15.45 -10.32
C ASN A 77 5.03 -16.92 -10.12
N ASN A 78 4.53 -17.56 -9.07
CA ASN A 78 4.60 -19.01 -8.96
C ASN A 78 3.49 -19.61 -9.83
N LEU A 79 3.88 -20.19 -10.97
CA LEU A 79 3.00 -20.91 -11.90
C LEU A 79 2.44 -22.23 -11.32
N PHE A 80 2.81 -22.61 -10.10
CA PHE A 80 2.41 -23.87 -9.45
C PHE A 80 0.98 -23.90 -8.89
N ASN A 81 0.26 -22.77 -8.83
CA ASN A 81 -1.12 -22.71 -8.31
C ASN A 81 -2.22 -22.92 -9.38
N LEU A 82 -1.91 -23.58 -10.49
CA LEU A 82 -2.88 -23.88 -11.57
C LEU A 82 -3.40 -25.34 -11.55
N PHE A 83 -2.97 -26.15 -10.57
CA PHE A 83 -3.41 -27.54 -10.40
C PHE A 83 -3.74 -27.87 -8.93
N GLY A 84 -4.60 -27.07 -8.31
CA GLY A 84 -5.11 -27.30 -6.95
C GLY A 84 -6.52 -26.76 -6.80
#